data_AF-A0A7J7FU35-F1
#
_entry.id   AF-A0A7J7FU35-F1
#
_cell.length_a   1.000
_cell.length_b   1.000
_cell.length_c   1.000
_cell.angle_alpha   90.00
_cell.angle_beta   90.00
_cell.angle_gamma   90.00
#
_symmetry.space_group_name_H-M   'P 1'
#
loop_
_entity.id
_entity.type
_entity.pdbx_description
1 polymer ?
#
loop_
_entity_poly.entity_id
_entity_poly.type
_entity_poly.pdbx_seq_one_letter_code
_entity_poly.pdbx_strand_id
1 'polypeptide(L)'
;MHGNVEVGIPIPYLVYEPTDKALARLHSSLFIPAIENAPLPSGFIQPKFTTYEKKTDPYMHLSHFRQVMAVYRQNEALMCILFPSSLGDLGLTWFERLPEGSIAS
;
A
#
# COMPACT_ATOMS: atom_id res chain seq x y z
N MET A 1 -63.80 -0.07 -5.54
CA MET A 1 -63.29 0.16 -4.17
C MET A 1 -61.89 -0.42 -4.09
N HIS A 2 -61.03 0.27 -3.35
CA HIS A 2 -59.58 0.14 -3.27
C HIS A 2 -59.05 -1.30 -3.25
N GLY A 3 -58.01 -1.54 -4.06
CA GLY A 3 -57.17 -2.72 -3.92
C GLY A 3 -56.26 -2.62 -2.70
N ASN A 4 -55.89 -3.77 -2.17
CA ASN A 4 -54.72 -3.96 -1.31
C ASN A 4 -54.08 -5.28 -1.74
N VAL A 5 -53.10 -5.18 -2.64
CA VAL A 5 -52.03 -6.17 -2.69
C VAL A 5 -50.93 -5.60 -1.80
N GLU A 6 -50.67 -6.23 -0.66
CA GLU A 6 -49.43 -5.98 0.06
C GLU A 6 -48.28 -6.45 -0.83
N VAL A 7 -47.74 -5.51 -1.60
CA VAL A 7 -46.43 -5.67 -2.21
C VAL A 7 -45.44 -5.60 -1.06
N GLY A 8 -45.12 -6.77 -0.49
CA GLY A 8 -43.93 -6.92 0.32
C GLY A 8 -42.76 -6.42 -0.52
N ILE A 9 -42.23 -5.25 -0.15
CA ILE A 9 -41.07 -4.67 -0.80
C ILE A 9 -39.96 -5.72 -0.69
N PRO A 10 -39.39 -6.24 -1.80
CA PRO A 10 -38.17 -7.00 -1.68
C PRO A 10 -37.16 -6.01 -1.11
N ILE A 11 -36.45 -6.38 -0.04
CA ILE A 11 -35.26 -5.67 0.41
C ILE A 11 -34.07 -6.31 -0.33
N PRO A 12 -33.72 -5.91 -1.56
CA PRO A 12 -32.35 -6.04 -2.00
C PRO A 12 -31.55 -4.91 -1.36
N TYR A 13 -30.22 -5.08 -1.29
CA TYR A 13 -29.24 -4.07 -0.88
C TYR A 13 -28.82 -4.03 0.58
N LEU A 14 -28.56 -5.20 1.18
CA LEU A 14 -27.38 -5.34 2.03
C LEU A 14 -26.67 -6.67 1.75
N VAL A 15 -26.15 -6.82 0.53
CA VAL A 15 -24.91 -7.61 0.38
C VAL A 15 -23.78 -6.61 0.56
N TYR A 16 -23.43 -6.35 1.82
CA TYR A 16 -22.18 -5.68 2.14
C TYR A 16 -21.07 -6.72 1.98
N GLU A 17 -20.53 -6.87 0.76
CA GLU A 17 -19.28 -7.61 0.56
C GLU A 17 -18.13 -6.73 0.01
N PRO A 18 -17.65 -5.72 0.77
CA PRO A 18 -16.31 -5.16 0.57
C PRO A 18 -15.21 -5.94 1.31
N THR A 19 -15.54 -6.90 2.18
CA THR A 19 -14.60 -7.56 3.09
C THR A 19 -13.68 -8.55 2.39
N ASP A 20 -14.19 -9.42 1.53
CA ASP A 20 -13.37 -10.49 0.95
C ASP A 20 -12.26 -9.99 0.02
N LYS A 21 -12.56 -8.99 -0.82
CA LYS A 21 -11.56 -8.39 -1.71
C LYS A 21 -10.54 -7.53 -0.96
N ALA A 22 -10.97 -6.81 0.08
CA ALA A 22 -10.07 -6.02 0.90
C ALA A 22 -9.13 -6.92 1.70
N LEU A 23 -9.66 -8.00 2.29
CA LEU A 23 -8.88 -9.00 3.01
C LEU A 23 -7.93 -9.76 2.08
N ALA A 24 -8.38 -10.19 0.89
CA ALA A 24 -7.52 -10.83 -0.10
C ALA A 24 -6.31 -9.96 -0.47
N ARG A 25 -6.49 -8.64 -0.52
CA ARG A 25 -5.39 -7.69 -0.76
C ARG A 25 -4.42 -7.52 0.39
N LEU A 26 -4.83 -7.78 1.63
CA LEU A 26 -3.92 -7.84 2.77
C LEU A 26 -3.00 -9.06 2.71
N HIS A 27 -3.41 -10.11 1.98
CA HIS A 27 -2.64 -11.34 1.81
C HIS A 27 -1.79 -11.36 0.52
N SER A 28 -2.03 -10.45 -0.43
CA SER A 28 -1.25 -10.33 -1.66
C SER A 28 -0.02 -9.44 -1.48
N SER A 29 1.16 -9.93 -1.81
CA SER A 29 2.39 -9.14 -1.73
C SER A 29 2.56 -8.24 -2.95
N LEU A 30 2.84 -6.95 -2.73
CA LEU A 30 3.14 -6.02 -3.83
C LEU A 30 4.53 -6.25 -4.43
N PHE A 31 5.38 -6.95 -3.68
CA PHE A 31 6.76 -7.23 -4.03
C PHE A 31 6.87 -8.59 -4.69
N ILE A 32 7.77 -8.73 -5.67
CA ILE A 32 8.18 -10.06 -6.10
C ILE A 32 8.94 -10.78 -4.97
N PRO A 33 8.98 -12.13 -4.96
CA PRO A 33 9.66 -12.88 -3.91
C PRO A 33 11.13 -12.49 -3.69
N ALA A 34 11.84 -12.04 -4.74
CA ALA A 34 13.23 -11.61 -4.61
C ALA A 34 13.40 -10.34 -3.75
N ILE A 35 12.41 -9.45 -3.74
CA ILE A 35 12.41 -8.26 -2.88
C ILE A 35 11.88 -8.61 -1.50
N GLU A 36 10.74 -9.32 -1.43
CA GLU A 36 10.10 -9.67 -0.16
C GLU A 36 11.01 -10.50 0.76
N ASN A 37 11.80 -11.41 0.18
CA ASN A 37 12.72 -12.27 0.91
C ASN A 37 14.14 -11.71 0.98
N ALA A 38 14.36 -10.45 0.61
CA ALA A 38 15.68 -9.84 0.66
C ALA A 38 16.19 -9.79 2.11
N PRO A 39 17.43 -10.25 2.37
CA PRO A 39 17.97 -10.25 3.72
C PRO A 39 18.17 -8.82 4.21
N LEU A 40 17.73 -8.55 5.44
CA LEU A 40 18.04 -7.30 6.12
C LEU A 40 19.54 -7.29 6.49
N PRO A 41 20.23 -6.14 6.35
CA PRO A 41 21.60 -5.98 6.83
C PRO A 41 21.71 -6.31 8.32
N SER A 42 22.84 -6.89 8.74
CA SER A 42 23.09 -7.15 10.17
C SER A 42 23.07 -5.83 10.96
N GLY A 43 22.36 -5.81 12.08
CA GLY A 43 22.21 -4.60 12.91
C GLY A 43 21.38 -3.49 12.24
N PHE A 44 20.54 -3.84 11.27
CA PHE A 44 19.68 -2.87 10.60
C PHE A 44 18.80 -2.11 11.61
N ILE A 45 18.92 -0.79 11.59
CA ILE A 45 18.03 0.14 12.28
C ILE A 45 17.25 0.87 11.21
N GLN A 46 15.92 0.80 11.28
CA GLN A 46 15.06 1.47 10.32
C GLN A 46 15.31 2.98 10.35
N PRO A 47 15.66 3.61 9.21
CA PRO A 47 15.80 5.05 9.13
C PRO A 47 14.46 5.73 9.38
N LYS A 48 14.50 6.93 9.94
CA LYS A 48 13.32 7.80 10.03
C LYS A 48 13.19 8.59 8.74
N PHE A 49 12.00 8.58 8.16
CA PHE A 49 11.68 9.34 6.96
C PHE A 49 10.79 10.53 7.29
N THR A 50 10.91 11.59 6.50
CA THR A 50 9.87 12.61 6.43
C THR A 50 8.69 12.04 5.66
N THR A 51 7.51 12.09 6.26
CA THR A 51 6.28 11.56 5.66
C THR A 51 5.85 12.37 4.44
N TYR A 52 5.51 11.68 3.35
CA TYR A 52 4.92 12.28 2.16
C TYR A 52 3.42 12.55 2.35
N GLU A 53 3.04 13.80 2.60
CA GLU A 53 1.64 14.23 2.74
C GLU A 53 0.96 14.66 1.42
N LYS A 54 1.57 14.37 0.25
CA LYS A 54 1.12 14.88 -1.07
C LYS A 54 1.11 16.41 -1.26
N LYS A 55 1.49 17.18 -0.23
CA LYS A 55 1.65 18.64 -0.30
C LYS A 55 3.06 19.06 -0.69
N THR A 56 4.04 18.20 -0.42
CA THR A 56 5.43 18.40 -0.80
C THR A 56 5.64 17.95 -2.25
N ASP A 57 6.63 18.54 -2.92
CA ASP A 57 7.03 18.13 -4.26
C ASP A 57 7.43 16.63 -4.26
N PRO A 58 6.81 15.76 -5.08
CA PRO A 58 7.19 14.36 -5.18
C PRO A 58 8.67 14.15 -5.48
N TYR A 59 9.29 15.03 -6.27
CA TYR A 59 10.72 14.94 -6.59
C TYR A 59 11.58 15.23 -5.36
N MET A 60 11.24 16.26 -4.60
CA MET A 60 11.92 16.59 -3.34
C MET A 60 11.77 15.45 -2.32
N HIS A 61 10.59 14.83 -2.21
CA HIS A 61 10.38 13.65 -1.36
C HIS A 61 11.30 12.49 -1.76
N LEU A 62 11.34 12.15 -3.06
CA LEU A 62 12.19 11.08 -3.55
C LEU A 62 13.68 11.38 -3.33
N SER A 63 14.10 12.63 -3.51
CA SER A 63 15.47 13.07 -3.23
C SER A 63 15.83 12.85 -1.76
N HIS A 64 14.98 13.29 -0.83
CA HIS A 64 15.20 13.07 0.60
C HIS A 64 15.21 11.58 0.96
N PHE A 65 14.28 10.79 0.43
CA PHE A 65 14.27 9.35 0.62
C PHE A 65 15.59 8.70 0.19
N ARG A 66 16.07 9.03 -1.03
CA ARG A 66 17.35 8.51 -1.56
C ARG A 66 18.54 8.95 -0.71
N GLN A 67 18.51 10.16 -0.16
CA GLN A 67 19.57 10.67 0.71
C GLN A 67 19.60 9.93 2.05
N VAL A 68 18.45 9.68 2.68
CA VAL A 68 18.34 8.86 3.89
C VAL A 68 18.81 7.43 3.63
N MET A 69 18.50 6.90 2.45
CA MET A 69 18.89 5.55 2.01
C MET A 69 20.31 5.45 1.42
N ALA A 70 21.11 6.51 1.43
CA ALA A 70 22.39 6.56 0.70
C ALA A 70 23.38 5.46 1.09
N VAL A 71 23.40 5.05 2.37
CA VAL A 71 24.25 3.94 2.87
C VAL A 71 23.83 2.59 2.26
N TYR A 72 22.55 2.45 1.91
CA TYR A 72 21.96 1.26 1.31
C TYR A 72 21.71 1.40 -0.19
N ARG A 73 22.34 2.37 -0.88
CA ARG A 73 22.09 2.69 -2.30
C ARG A 73 22.30 1.53 -3.29
N GLN A 74 22.96 0.45 -2.87
CA GLN A 74 23.19 -0.76 -3.67
C GLN A 74 22.22 -1.90 -3.31
N ASN A 75 21.34 -1.70 -2.33
CA ASN A 75 20.33 -2.66 -1.90
C ASN A 75 18.95 -2.12 -2.30
N GLU A 76 18.62 -2.28 -3.58
CA GLU A 76 17.36 -1.80 -4.17
C GLU A 76 16.14 -2.48 -3.55
N ALA A 77 16.23 -3.78 -3.23
CA ALA A 77 15.18 -4.49 -2.53
C ALA A 77 14.86 -3.86 -1.16
N LEU A 78 15.87 -3.52 -0.37
CA LEU A 78 15.67 -2.82 0.91
C LEU A 78 15.07 -1.43 0.71
N MET A 79 15.46 -0.72 -0.36
CA MET A 79 14.84 0.56 -0.71
C MET A 79 13.35 0.39 -1.05
N CYS A 80 12.98 -0.64 -1.81
CA CYS A 80 11.59 -0.95 -2.11
C CYS A 80 10.78 -1.29 -0.85
N ILE A 81 11.33 -2.10 0.06
CA ILE A 81 10.68 -2.49 1.33
C ILE A 81 10.42 -1.26 2.22
N LEU A 82 11.34 -0.31 2.26
CA LEU A 82 11.26 0.85 3.16
C LEU A 82 10.53 2.05 2.57
N PHE A 83 10.36 2.11 1.25
CA PHE A 83 9.67 3.21 0.59
C PHE A 83 8.26 3.47 1.14
N PRO A 84 7.41 2.46 1.39
CA PRO A 84 6.08 2.65 1.99
C PRO A 84 6.11 3.36 3.34
N SER A 85 7.14 3.13 4.17
CA SER A 85 7.30 3.80 5.47
C SER A 85 7.58 5.30 5.37
N SER A 86 7.91 5.80 4.17
CA SER A 86 8.05 7.23 3.89
C SER A 86 6.74 7.88 3.44
N LEU A 87 5.67 7.11 3.23
CA LEU A 87 4.40 7.60 2.71
C LEU A 87 3.42 7.90 3.86
N GLY A 88 2.72 9.03 3.78
CA GLY A 88 1.55 9.26 4.64
C GLY A 88 0.35 8.45 4.16
N ASP A 89 -0.74 8.47 4.92
CA ASP A 89 -1.92 7.62 4.71
C ASP A 89 -2.41 7.59 3.25
N LEU A 90 -2.48 8.77 2.62
CA LEU A 90 -2.98 8.89 1.24
C LEU A 90 -1.96 8.41 0.19
N GLY A 91 -0.66 8.47 0.50
CA GLY A 91 0.40 7.88 -0.31
C GLY A 91 0.42 6.35 -0.17
N LEU A 92 0.31 5.86 1.06
CA LEU A 92 0.25 4.44 1.38
C LEU A 92 -0.99 3.79 0.74
N THR A 93 -2.15 4.43 0.85
CA THR A 93 -3.39 3.97 0.20
C THR A 93 -3.25 3.85 -1.32
N TRP A 94 -2.49 4.73 -1.95
CA TRP A 94 -2.18 4.61 -3.38
C TRP A 94 -1.24 3.43 -3.64
N PHE A 95 -0.20 3.29 -2.84
CA PHE A 95 0.80 2.22 -2.95
C PHE A 95 0.15 0.83 -2.81
N GLU A 96 -0.74 0.66 -1.84
CA GLU A 96 -1.46 -0.60 -1.59
C GLU A 96 -2.39 -1.00 -2.74
N ARG A 97 -2.77 -0.06 -3.62
CA ARG A 97 -3.62 -0.28 -4.81
C ARG A 97 -2.86 -0.75 -6.03
N LEU A 98 -1.54 -0.85 -5.96
CA LEU A 98 -0.75 -1.44 -7.03
C LEU A 98 -1.11 -2.92 -7.22
N PRO A 99 -0.98 -3.46 -8.44
CA PRO A 99 -1.15 -4.90 -8.66
C PRO A 99 -0.14 -5.73 -7.86
N GLU A 100 -0.54 -6.95 -7.50
CA GLU A 100 0.35 -7.93 -6.87
C GLU A 100 1.60 -8.17 -7.72
N GLY A 101 2.76 -8.26 -7.05
CA GLY A 101 4.06 -8.51 -7.70
C GLY A 101 4.51 -7.44 -8.69
N SER A 102 3.90 -6.24 -8.69
CA SER A 102 4.25 -5.17 -9.62
C SER A 102 5.58 -4.48 -9.30
N ILE A 103 6.13 -4.69 -8.10
CA ILE A 103 7.41 -4.13 -7.66
C ILE A 103 8.51 -5.18 -7.84
N ALA A 104 9.38 -4.99 -8.83
CA ALA A 104 10.32 -6.00 -9.31
C ALA A 104 11.83 -5.70 -9.15
N SER A 105 12.20 -4.50 -8.69
CA SER A 105 13.58 -3.98 -8.55
C SER A 105 14.32 -3.86 -9.88
#